data_AF-A0A519L267-F1
#
_entry.id   AF-A0A519L267-F1
#
_cell.length_a   1.000
_cell.length_b   1.000
_cell.length_c   1.000
_cell.angle_alpha   90.00
_cell.angle_beta   90.00
_cell.angle_gamma   90.00
#
_symmetry.space_group_name_H-M   'P 1'
#
loop_
_entity.id
_entity.type
_entity.pdbx_description
1 polymer ?
#
loop_
_entity_poly.entity_id
_entity_poly.type
_entity_poly.pdbx_seq_one_letter_code
_entity_poly.pdbx_strand_id
1 'polypeptide(L)'
;FFGESMFTRERDASKIALVHLVARLKRGGWRLLDAQFLTDHLSQFGAVETPQAAYLKRLKLALPVRPNSRSLFEPMTGAEAVYYALQPTTQAS
;
A
#
# COMPACT_ATOMS: atom_id res chain seq x y z
N PHE A 1 6.02 3.10 -3.48
CA PHE A 1 6.30 1.68 -3.67
C PHE A 1 5.60 1.24 -4.94
N PHE A 2 6.31 0.54 -5.82
CA PHE A 2 5.76 0.01 -7.07
C PHE A 2 5.60 -1.50 -6.90
N GLY A 3 4.37 -1.99 -6.94
CA GLY A 3 4.09 -3.41 -6.93
C GLY A 3 4.17 -3.96 -8.36
N GLU A 4 5.10 -4.87 -8.60
CA GLU A 4 5.29 -5.47 -9.94
C GLU A 4 4.34 -6.67 -10.16
N SER A 5 4.25 -7.58 -9.20
CA SER A 5 3.46 -8.81 -9.33
C SER A 5 3.15 -9.42 -7.96
N MET A 6 2.09 -10.23 -7.89
CA MET A 6 1.70 -11.00 -6.70
C MET A 6 1.19 -12.38 -7.11
N PHE A 7 1.65 -13.42 -6.42
CA PHE A 7 1.23 -14.80 -6.67
C PHE A 7 0.85 -15.48 -5.35
N THR A 8 -0.05 -16.45 -5.41
CA THR A 8 -0.52 -17.20 -4.24
C THR A 8 -0.72 -18.67 -4.60
N ARG A 9 -0.42 -19.55 -3.65
CA ARG A 9 -0.76 -20.98 -3.76
C ARG A 9 -2.00 -21.37 -2.95
N GLU A 10 -2.27 -20.61 -1.90
CA GLU A 10 -3.40 -20.81 -1.00
C GLU A 10 -4.45 -19.72 -1.17
N ARG A 11 -5.71 -20.08 -0.92
CA ARG A 11 -6.83 -19.15 -0.96
C ARG A 11 -6.59 -17.98 0.02
N ASP A 12 -6.93 -16.77 -0.40
CA ASP A 12 -6.87 -15.52 0.38
C ASP A 12 -5.46 -15.06 0.83
N ALA A 13 -4.38 -15.78 0.52
CA ALA A 13 -3.03 -15.39 0.90
C ALA A 13 -2.59 -14.03 0.32
N SER A 14 -3.06 -13.67 -0.89
CA SER A 14 -2.79 -12.37 -1.53
C SER A 14 -3.40 -11.22 -0.75
N LYS A 15 -4.59 -11.43 -0.19
CA LYS A 15 -5.30 -10.43 0.63
C LYS A 15 -4.50 -10.11 1.87
N ILE A 16 -4.05 -11.16 2.56
CA ILE A 16 -3.21 -11.02 3.76
C ILE A 16 -1.91 -10.31 3.41
N ALA A 17 -1.23 -10.74 2.33
CA ALA A 17 0.00 -10.11 1.87
C ALA A 17 -0.21 -8.62 1.56
N LEU A 18 -1.30 -8.25 0.89
CA LEU A 18 -1.63 -6.86 0.56
C LEU A 18 -1.93 -6.03 1.81
N VAL A 19 -2.73 -6.54 2.75
CA VAL A 19 -3.02 -5.85 4.02
C VAL A 19 -1.74 -5.59 4.79
N HIS A 20 -0.86 -6.59 4.90
CA HIS A 20 0.45 -6.43 5.54
C HIS A 20 1.34 -5.45 4.79
N LEU A 21 1.36 -5.46 3.45
CA LEU A 21 2.12 -4.49 2.66
C LEU A 21 1.64 -3.07 2.93
N VAL A 22 0.34 -2.80 2.83
CA VAL A 22 -0.24 -1.47 3.09
C VAL A 22 0.06 -1.01 4.51
N ALA A 23 -0.09 -1.87 5.50
CA ALA A 23 0.23 -1.58 6.90
C ALA A 23 1.69 -1.16 7.08
N ARG A 24 2.63 -1.89 6.48
CA ARG A 24 4.06 -1.60 6.54
C ARG A 24 4.41 -0.29 5.85
N LEU A 25 3.81 -0.04 4.69
CA LEU A 25 3.98 1.22 3.97
C LEU A 25 3.47 2.41 4.79
N LYS A 26 2.30 2.29 5.44
CA LYS A 26 1.78 3.32 6.34
C LYS A 26 2.67 3.53 7.55
N ARG A 27 3.08 2.46 8.24
CA ARG A 27 4.01 2.52 9.39
C ARG A 27 5.35 3.17 9.00
N GLY A 28 5.83 2.93 7.78
CA GLY A 28 7.07 3.50 7.25
C GLY A 28 6.96 4.93 6.71
N GLY A 29 5.78 5.54 6.70
CA GLY A 29 5.59 6.89 6.15
C GLY A 29 5.64 6.96 4.62
N TRP A 30 5.40 5.84 3.93
CA TRP A 30 5.31 5.81 2.46
C TRP A 30 4.02 6.50 2.01
N ARG A 31 4.09 7.26 0.90
CA ARG A 31 2.97 8.11 0.44
C ARG A 31 2.20 7.59 -0.76
N LEU A 32 2.76 6.64 -1.51
CA LEU A 32 2.16 6.11 -2.73
C LEU A 32 2.47 4.61 -2.85
N LEU A 33 1.42 3.80 -3.02
CA LEU A 33 1.49 2.43 -3.49
C LEU A 33 0.89 2.40 -4.90
N ASP A 34 1.69 2.00 -5.88
CA ASP A 34 1.25 1.79 -7.25
C ASP A 34 1.05 0.29 -7.47
N ALA A 35 -0.16 -0.11 -7.87
CA ALA A 35 -0.52 -1.50 -8.11
C ALA A 35 -0.53 -1.89 -9.60
N GLN A 36 -0.21 -0.95 -10.50
CA GLN A 36 -0.14 -1.05 -11.97
C GLN A 36 -1.44 -1.52 -12.69
N PHE A 37 -2.15 -2.52 -12.16
CA PHE A 37 -3.45 -2.99 -12.65
C PHE A 37 -4.44 -3.13 -11.49
N LEU A 38 -5.61 -2.52 -11.64
CA LEU A 38 -6.73 -2.79 -10.73
C LEU A 38 -7.33 -4.14 -11.12
N THR A 39 -7.41 -5.06 -10.16
CA THR A 39 -8.25 -6.26 -10.28
C THR A 39 -9.46 -6.07 -9.38
N ASP A 40 -10.57 -6.77 -9.66
CA ASP A 40 -11.76 -6.77 -8.76
C ASP A 40 -11.41 -7.16 -7.32
N HIS A 41 -10.29 -7.87 -7.14
CA HIS A 41 -9.73 -8.21 -5.85
C HIS A 41 -9.16 -7.00 -5.08
N LEU A 42 -8.59 -6.01 -5.77
CA LEU A 42 -7.96 -4.82 -5.17
C LEU A 42 -8.97 -3.74 -4.81
N SER A 43 -10.08 -3.62 -5.55
CA SER A 43 -11.14 -2.64 -5.27
C SER A 43 -11.76 -2.85 -3.89
N GLN A 44 -11.83 -4.10 -3.42
CA GLN A 44 -12.30 -4.47 -2.08
C GLN A 44 -11.43 -3.91 -0.94
N PHE A 45 -10.19 -3.50 -1.23
CA PHE A 45 -9.25 -2.92 -0.26
C PHE A 45 -9.12 -1.39 -0.39
N GLY A 46 -10.05 -0.76 -1.13
CA GLY A 46 -10.05 0.69 -1.34
C GLY A 46 -9.01 1.16 -2.36
N ALA A 47 -8.48 0.26 -3.19
CA ALA A 47 -7.72 0.66 -4.36
C ALA A 47 -8.67 1.34 -5.36
N VAL A 48 -8.27 2.53 -5.83
CA VAL A 48 -9.05 3.32 -6.78
C VAL A 48 -8.24 3.53 -8.05
N GLU A 49 -8.90 3.37 -9.20
CA GLU A 49 -8.33 3.87 -10.44
C GLU A 49 -8.15 5.39 -10.34
N THR A 50 -7.03 5.86 -10.88
CA THR A 50 -6.66 7.27 -10.82
C THR A 50 -6.25 7.72 -12.21
N PRO A 51 -6.82 8.82 -12.75
CA PRO A 51 -6.38 9.38 -14.02
C PRO A 51 -4.88 9.69 -13.99
N GLN A 52 -4.18 9.47 -15.11
CA GLN A 52 -2.73 9.64 -15.21
C GLN A 52 -2.23 10.98 -14.66
N ALA A 53 -2.90 12.09 -14.98
CA ALA A 53 -2.54 13.42 -14.48
C ALA A 53 -2.60 13.52 -12.94
N ALA A 54 -3.62 12.94 -12.31
CA ALA A 54 -3.75 12.90 -10.86
C ALA A 54 -2.71 11.99 -10.20
N TYR A 55 -2.39 10.86 -10.86
CA TYR A 55 -1.31 9.97 -10.44
C TYR A 55 0.04 10.71 -10.46
N LEU A 56 0.40 11.37 -11.56
CA LEU A 56 1.66 12.09 -11.69
C LEU A 56 1.80 13.20 -10.63
N LYS A 57 0.71 13.87 -10.27
CA LYS A 57 0.70 14.84 -9.16
C LYS A 57 1.05 14.18 -7.82
N ARG A 58 0.44 13.04 -7.51
CA ARG A 58 0.73 12.28 -6.28
C ARG A 58 2.15 11.73 -6.28
N LEU A 59 2.63 11.23 -7.42
CA LEU A 59 4.00 10.74 -7.60
C LEU A 59 5.01 11.85 -7.32
N LYS A 60 4.83 13.04 -7.91
CA LYS A 60 5.71 14.19 -7.69
C LYS A 60 5.83 14.58 -6.21
N LEU A 61 4.73 14.49 -5.45
CA LEU A 61 4.74 14.74 -4.01
C LEU A 61 5.38 13.61 -3.19
N ALA A 62 5.37 12.38 -3.69
CA ALA A 62 5.95 11.22 -3.00
C ALA A 62 7.46 11.07 -3.22
N LEU A 63 8.00 11.52 -4.36
CA LEU A 63 9.42 11.42 -4.70
C LEU A 63 10.41 12.02 -3.68
N PRO A 64 10.19 13.21 -3.09
CA PRO A 64 11.13 13.77 -2.13
C PRO A 64 11.07 13.11 -0.74
N VAL A 65 10.05 12.31 -0.46
CA VAL A 65 9.85 11.68 0.86
C VAL A 65 10.88 10.59 1.09
N ARG A 66 11.44 10.55 2.29
CA ARG A 66 12.35 9.50 2.76
C ARG A 66 11.62 8.63 3.79
N PRO A 67 10.95 7.54 3.36
CA PRO A 67 10.26 6.66 4.29
C PRO A 67 11.25 5.79 5.07
N ASN A 68 10.81 5.28 6.22
CA ASN A 68 11.57 4.26 6.94
C ASN A 68 11.43 2.91 6.24
N SER A 69 12.44 2.50 5.47
CA SER A 69 12.46 1.22 4.75
C SER A 69 12.47 -0.01 5.67
N ARG A 70 12.94 0.11 6.93
CA ARG A 70 12.94 -1.03 7.88
C ARG A 70 11.54 -1.54 8.20
N SER A 71 10.54 -0.67 8.10
CA SER A 71 9.13 -1.01 8.30
C SER A 71 8.65 -2.17 7.42
N LEU A 72 9.28 -2.40 6.25
CA LEU A 72 8.97 -3.49 5.33
C LEU A 72 9.33 -4.88 5.88
N PHE A 73 10.30 -4.96 6.79
CA PHE A 73 10.86 -6.23 7.26
C PHE A 73 10.65 -6.48 8.76
N GLU A 74 10.47 -5.42 9.54
CA GLU A 74 10.21 -5.54 10.98
C GLU A 74 9.00 -6.46 11.27
N PRO A 75 9.04 -7.32 12.29
CA PRO A 75 7.90 -8.14 12.66
C PRO A 75 6.61 -7.33 12.78
N MET A 76 5.50 -7.95 12.37
CA MET A 76 4.17 -7.37 12.43
C MET A 76 3.15 -8.50 12.56
N THR A 77 2.37 -8.43 13.62
CA THR A 77 1.23 -9.33 13.85
C THR A 77 0.07 -8.99 12.91
N GLY A 78 -0.88 -9.92 12.76
CA GLY A 78 -2.10 -9.66 11.99
C GLY A 78 -2.93 -8.51 12.57
N ALA A 79 -2.99 -8.39 13.90
CA ALA A 79 -3.72 -7.31 14.57
C ALA A 79 -3.11 -5.93 14.27
N GLU A 80 -1.79 -5.80 14.31
CA GLU A 80 -1.08 -4.58 13.92
C GLU A 80 -1.29 -4.26 12.44
N ALA A 81 -1.26 -5.29 11.58
CA ALA A 81 -1.48 -5.10 10.15
C ALA A 81 -2.85 -4.50 9.87
N VAL A 82 -3.91 -5.04 10.48
CA VAL A 82 -5.27 -4.49 10.35
C VAL A 82 -5.33 -3.07 10.92
N TYR A 83 -4.76 -2.84 12.11
CA TYR A 83 -4.73 -1.52 12.74
C TYR A 83 -4.13 -0.45 11.82
N TYR A 84 -2.92 -0.67 11.29
CA TYR A 84 -2.26 0.29 10.39
C TYR A 84 -2.98 0.38 9.04
N ALA A 85 -3.44 -0.74 8.46
CA ALA A 85 -4.09 -0.74 7.16
C ALA A 85 -5.40 0.07 7.16
N LEU A 86 -6.14 0.08 8.27
CA LEU A 86 -7.38 0.85 8.41
C LEU A 86 -7.18 2.32 8.78
N GLN A 87 -5.96 2.75 9.15
CA GLN A 87 -5.72 4.17 9.42
C GLN A 87 -6.05 5.01 8.18
N PRO A 88 -6.75 6.14 8.32
CA PRO A 88 -6.94 7.05 7.20
C PRO A 88 -5.58 7.47 6.66
N THR A 89 -5.45 7.54 5.34
CA THR A 89 -4.25 8.10 4.73
C THR A 89 -4.25 9.60 5.05
N THR A 90 -3.59 9.99 6.15
CA THR A 90 -3.48 11.39 6.55
C THR A 90 -2.69 12.14 5.48
N GLN A 91 -3.40 12.66 4.47
CA GLN A 91 -2.87 13.74 3.66
C GLN A 91 -2.99 15.01 4.51
N ALA A 92 -1.99 15.23 5.38
CA ALA A 92 -1.73 16.60 5.81
C ALA A 92 -1.27 17.36 4.55
N SER A 93 -2.00 18.44 4.28
CA SER A 93 -1.76 19.40 3.20
C SER A 93 -0.35 19.97 3.25
#